data_AF-A0A353TXV0-F1
#
_entry.id   AF-A0A353TXV0-F1
#
_cell.length_a   1.000
_cell.length_b   1.000
_cell.length_c   1.000
_cell.angle_alpha   90.00
_cell.angle_beta   90.00
_cell.angle_gamma   90.00
#
_symmetry.space_group_name_H-M   'P 1'
#
loop_
_entity.id
_entity.type
_entity.pdbx_description
1 polymer ?
#
loop_
_entity_poly.entity_id
_entity_poly.type
_entity_poly.pdbx_seq_one_letter_code
_entity_poly.pdbx_strand_id
1 'polypeptide(L)'
;MRKRLRIYSLMLLAGAFSFAQGQDIKLNDLEYFERQGLNVLVYNNLFTGGFNDEKNAGIEIIHHGVRTSQGGAVRLSSTPEQWDLVPDVTRRTVNKASNSIESVLAYKDFGFESRVVVSAKGQKIQISVFLDKPLPKELEGKAGFNLEFLPSQYWNKTYLTDGRINRFSRYPVTNTITLPNSEKAKQYKGYRTYDDRGTERFVEPLPIESGQSFTLAPEDPERMLKVSSQDSEILLYDGRVLAQNGWYVLRSLLPAGQTGEVLTWDIDINTIDNWIREPNIGFSQVGYLPGQRKVSVIELDKNDKVLETAALYKLEEDGSQKEVFSGSIVPWGDYFKYHYVKFDFSEVNKPGIYYIKYGEQKTNNFIIADNVYNNITDATSDIWIPIHMNHMFVREGYRVWHGEPFKDGYLQAPPNTDHFDLHWQGPTTDTKYEALELIPGLNIGGFFDAGDFDIETGSNISVVQNLVRIWENFKPLRDKTFVNQEQRYVELHRPDGIPDVLQFIEHGTLNLVAQAENIGHMA
;
A
#
# COMPACT_ATOMS: atom_id res chain seq x y z
N MET A 1 40.26 -27.59 -73.33
CA MET A 1 40.99 -26.51 -72.62
C MET A 1 40.10 -25.94 -71.51
N ARG A 2 40.57 -25.96 -70.24
CA ARG A 2 40.09 -25.25 -69.02
C ARG A 2 38.60 -25.38 -68.66
N LYS A 3 38.16 -26.25 -67.73
CA LYS A 3 38.19 -26.17 -66.23
C LYS A 3 37.95 -24.76 -65.65
N ARG A 4 36.81 -24.56 -64.95
CA ARG A 4 36.61 -24.03 -63.57
C ARG A 4 35.11 -23.79 -63.30
N LEU A 5 34.47 -24.43 -62.30
CA LEU A 5 34.33 -24.03 -60.88
C LEU A 5 33.31 -22.86 -60.72
N ARG A 6 32.23 -22.88 -59.93
CA ARG A 6 32.08 -23.22 -58.50
C ARG A 6 30.62 -23.43 -58.06
N ILE A 7 30.42 -24.42 -57.20
CA ILE A 7 29.39 -24.54 -56.14
C ILE A 7 29.77 -23.61 -54.97
N TYR A 8 28.83 -23.38 -54.03
CA TYR A 8 28.94 -22.78 -52.67
C TYR A 8 28.45 -21.31 -52.60
N SER A 9 27.62 -20.86 -51.65
CA SER A 9 27.17 -21.42 -50.37
C SER A 9 25.87 -20.75 -49.90
N LEU A 10 25.01 -21.54 -49.26
CA LEU A 10 24.06 -21.07 -48.24
C LEU A 10 24.88 -20.56 -47.04
N MET A 11 24.78 -19.28 -46.68
CA MET A 11 25.25 -18.79 -45.39
C MET A 11 24.08 -18.86 -44.40
N LEU A 12 24.21 -19.75 -43.42
CA LEU A 12 23.49 -19.66 -42.15
C LEU A 12 23.84 -18.32 -41.50
N LEU A 13 22.86 -17.44 -41.33
CA LEU A 13 22.89 -16.44 -40.26
C LEU A 13 22.54 -17.16 -38.95
N ALA A 14 23.55 -17.72 -38.30
CA ALA A 14 23.50 -17.93 -36.86
C ALA A 14 23.63 -16.55 -36.21
N GLY A 15 22.48 -15.91 -35.94
CA GLY A 15 22.42 -14.76 -35.05
C GLY A 15 22.83 -15.22 -33.66
N ALA A 16 24.07 -14.94 -33.29
CA ALA A 16 24.53 -15.05 -31.91
C ALA A 16 23.73 -14.05 -31.07
N PHE A 17 22.70 -14.52 -30.39
CA PHE A 17 22.22 -13.89 -29.17
C PHE A 17 23.34 -14.01 -28.15
N SER A 18 24.22 -13.02 -28.11
CA SER A 18 25.03 -12.77 -26.93
C SER A 18 24.07 -12.37 -25.82
N PHE A 19 23.65 -13.35 -25.01
CA PHE A 19 23.18 -13.05 -23.67
C PHE A 19 24.35 -12.34 -22.96
N ALA A 20 24.26 -11.01 -22.89
CA ALA A 20 25.12 -10.24 -22.03
C ALA A 20 24.93 -10.77 -20.60
N GLN A 21 26.04 -11.08 -19.93
CA GLN A 21 26.02 -11.65 -18.60
C GLN A 21 25.58 -10.55 -17.63
N GLY A 22 24.30 -10.54 -17.25
CA GLY A 22 23.74 -9.60 -16.28
C GLY A 22 24.50 -9.67 -14.95
N GLN A 23 24.56 -8.54 -14.23
CA GLN A 23 25.24 -8.48 -12.93
C GLN A 23 24.58 -9.45 -11.94
N ASP A 24 25.40 -10.23 -11.24
CA ASP A 24 24.95 -11.07 -10.14
C ASP A 24 24.35 -10.23 -9.02
N ILE A 25 23.35 -10.78 -8.35
CA ILE A 25 22.75 -10.19 -7.16
C ILE A 25 23.72 -10.35 -6.00
N LYS A 26 24.01 -9.24 -5.31
CA LYS A 26 24.97 -9.20 -4.21
C LYS A 26 24.37 -8.60 -2.96
N LEU A 27 24.71 -9.18 -1.82
CA LEU A 27 24.46 -8.57 -0.52
C LEU A 27 25.39 -7.37 -0.31
N ASN A 28 24.82 -6.19 -0.07
CA ASN A 28 25.58 -4.94 0.10
C ASN A 28 25.88 -4.63 1.57
N ASP A 29 26.52 -3.48 1.81
CA ASP A 29 26.89 -3.02 3.15
C ASP A 29 25.70 -2.50 3.98
N LEU A 30 24.57 -2.22 3.34
CA LEU A 30 23.30 -1.91 4.00
C LEU A 30 22.48 -3.18 4.28
N GLU A 31 23.09 -4.36 4.12
CA GLU A 31 22.53 -5.65 4.48
C GLU A 31 21.25 -6.03 3.72
N TYR A 32 21.14 -5.65 2.45
CA TYR A 32 20.11 -6.17 1.55
C TYR A 32 20.73 -6.61 0.21
N PHE A 33 20.00 -7.41 -0.56
CA PHE A 33 20.46 -7.85 -1.87
C PHE A 33 20.21 -6.77 -2.91
N GLU A 34 21.20 -6.47 -3.74
CA GLU A 34 21.06 -5.50 -4.81
C GLU A 34 21.72 -5.96 -6.11
N ARG A 35 21.14 -5.47 -7.20
CA ARG A 35 21.77 -5.21 -8.49
C ARG A 35 21.08 -4.03 -9.14
N GLN A 36 21.60 -3.52 -10.26
CA GLN A 36 20.93 -2.42 -10.96
C GLN A 36 19.48 -2.79 -11.31
N GLY A 37 18.52 -1.92 -10.96
CA GLY A 37 17.08 -2.16 -11.14
C GLY A 37 16.42 -3.10 -10.13
N LEU A 38 17.14 -3.65 -9.14
CA LEU A 38 16.58 -4.60 -8.16
C LEU A 38 17.14 -4.41 -6.76
N ASN A 39 16.25 -4.33 -5.77
CA ASN A 39 16.60 -4.49 -4.36
C ASN A 39 15.70 -5.55 -3.73
N VAL A 40 16.28 -6.46 -2.94
CA VAL A 40 15.54 -7.43 -2.14
C VAL A 40 15.96 -7.27 -0.69
N LEU A 41 15.07 -6.67 0.10
CA LEU A 41 15.25 -6.47 1.54
C LEU A 41 14.66 -7.70 2.23
N VAL A 42 15.33 -8.17 3.30
CA VAL A 42 14.95 -9.40 4.00
C VAL A 42 14.95 -9.07 5.48
N TYR A 43 13.74 -8.86 6.01
CA TYR A 43 13.48 -8.47 7.39
C TYR A 43 14.28 -7.24 7.83
N ASN A 44 14.48 -6.28 6.92
CA ASN A 44 15.04 -4.96 7.25
C ASN A 44 14.05 -4.12 8.07
N ASN A 45 12.75 -4.43 7.95
CA ASN A 45 11.67 -3.96 8.80
C ASN A 45 11.05 -5.16 9.53
N LEU A 46 10.49 -4.91 10.72
CA LEU A 46 9.82 -5.90 11.55
C LEU A 46 8.31 -5.74 11.43
N PHE A 47 7.56 -6.81 11.72
CA PHE A 47 6.13 -6.66 11.98
C PHE A 47 5.99 -5.82 13.26
N THR A 48 5.40 -4.63 13.17
CA THR A 48 5.40 -3.65 14.26
C THR A 48 4.01 -3.39 14.82
N GLY A 49 4.00 -3.09 16.13
CA GLY A 49 3.09 -2.11 16.71
C GLY A 49 1.61 -2.49 16.77
N GLY A 50 0.80 -1.45 16.99
CA GLY A 50 -0.64 -1.54 17.21
C GLY A 50 -1.47 -1.92 15.99
N PHE A 51 -0.89 -1.99 14.79
CA PHE A 51 -1.54 -2.33 13.51
C PHE A 51 -1.16 -3.72 12.94
N ASN A 52 -0.29 -4.46 13.64
CA ASN A 52 0.09 -5.86 13.39
C ASN A 52 0.66 -6.17 11.98
N ASP A 53 -0.18 -6.32 10.93
CA ASP A 53 0.26 -6.55 9.54
C ASP A 53 -0.03 -5.36 8.62
N GLU A 54 0.81 -4.33 8.69
CA GLU A 54 0.77 -3.12 7.85
C GLU A 54 1.36 -3.31 6.43
N LYS A 55 1.74 -4.54 6.05
CA LYS A 55 2.49 -4.81 4.80
C LYS A 55 3.77 -3.97 4.72
N ASN A 56 4.55 -3.98 5.81
CA ASN A 56 5.81 -3.24 5.93
C ASN A 56 7.02 -4.13 6.29
N ALA A 57 6.82 -5.43 6.58
CA ALA A 57 7.85 -6.34 7.08
C ALA A 57 8.06 -7.59 6.21
N GLY A 58 9.11 -8.35 6.54
CA GLY A 58 9.48 -9.59 5.86
C GLY A 58 10.38 -9.38 4.63
N ILE A 59 10.13 -10.08 3.54
CA ILE A 59 10.86 -9.98 2.27
C ILE A 59 10.17 -8.96 1.37
N GLU A 60 10.89 -7.89 1.04
CA GLU A 60 10.44 -6.82 0.17
C GLU A 60 11.23 -6.84 -1.14
N ILE A 61 10.54 -6.76 -2.27
CA ILE A 61 11.16 -6.62 -3.59
C ILE A 61 10.83 -5.23 -4.14
N ILE A 62 11.87 -4.43 -4.33
CA ILE A 62 11.81 -3.16 -5.06
C ILE A 62 12.37 -3.40 -6.46
N HIS A 63 11.48 -3.42 -7.43
CA HIS A 63 11.73 -3.76 -8.82
C HIS A 63 11.60 -2.49 -9.66
N HIS A 64 12.70 -2.04 -10.25
CA HIS A 64 12.79 -0.81 -11.05
C HIS A 64 12.17 0.41 -10.34
N GLY A 65 12.55 0.61 -9.07
CA GLY A 65 12.11 1.75 -8.26
C GLY A 65 10.72 1.63 -7.66
N VAL A 66 10.00 0.54 -7.89
CA VAL A 66 8.67 0.30 -7.33
C VAL A 66 8.66 -0.92 -6.43
N ARG A 67 8.07 -0.80 -5.24
CA ARG A 67 7.81 -1.94 -4.36
C ARG A 67 6.75 -2.83 -4.98
N THR A 68 7.13 -4.02 -5.42
CA THR A 68 6.24 -4.97 -6.11
C THR A 68 5.83 -6.15 -5.26
N SER A 69 6.60 -6.47 -4.22
CA SER A 69 6.32 -7.57 -3.31
C SER A 69 6.70 -7.22 -1.87
N GLN A 70 5.98 -7.82 -0.94
CA GLN A 70 6.14 -7.72 0.52
C GLN A 70 5.71 -9.07 1.15
N GLY A 71 5.83 -9.21 2.47
CA GLY A 71 5.41 -10.42 3.16
C GLY A 71 6.60 -11.37 3.21
N GLY A 72 6.50 -12.59 2.70
CA GLY A 72 7.64 -13.51 2.70
C GLY A 72 7.91 -14.12 4.07
N ALA A 73 6.87 -14.64 4.72
CA ALA A 73 6.93 -15.26 6.04
C ALA A 73 6.06 -16.53 6.08
N VAL A 74 6.28 -17.39 7.08
CA VAL A 74 5.30 -18.44 7.40
C VAL A 74 4.08 -17.79 8.05
N ARG A 75 2.90 -18.01 7.46
CA ARG A 75 1.60 -17.47 7.87
C ARG A 75 0.60 -18.59 8.13
N LEU A 76 -0.35 -18.33 9.02
CA LEU A 76 -1.38 -19.30 9.41
C LEU A 76 -2.70 -19.19 8.60
N SER A 77 -2.79 -18.18 7.72
CA SER A 77 -3.93 -17.87 6.85
C SER A 77 -3.47 -17.79 5.39
N SER A 78 -4.31 -18.26 4.46
CA SER A 78 -4.03 -18.24 3.02
C SER A 78 -3.82 -16.81 2.51
N THR A 79 -4.70 -15.90 2.90
CA THR A 79 -4.60 -14.46 2.66
C THR A 79 -4.74 -13.72 3.98
N PRO A 80 -3.63 -13.39 4.66
CA PRO A 80 -3.70 -12.77 5.97
C PRO A 80 -4.27 -11.34 5.93
N GLU A 81 -5.26 -11.10 6.79
CA GLU A 81 -5.83 -9.77 7.08
C GLU A 81 -4.90 -8.97 8.01
N GLN A 82 -5.14 -7.67 8.18
CA GLN A 82 -4.32 -6.77 9.01
C GLN A 82 -4.06 -7.32 10.43
N TRP A 83 -5.09 -7.91 11.04
CA TRP A 83 -5.06 -8.39 12.42
C TRP A 83 -4.81 -9.89 12.54
N ASP A 84 -4.62 -10.61 11.44
CA ASP A 84 -4.22 -12.03 11.51
C ASP A 84 -2.80 -12.16 12.06
N LEU A 85 -2.53 -13.22 12.83
CA LEU A 85 -1.24 -13.37 13.51
C LEU A 85 -0.04 -13.35 12.56
N VAL A 86 0.92 -12.52 12.90
CA VAL A 86 2.26 -12.46 12.30
C VAL A 86 3.26 -13.18 13.22
N PRO A 87 4.36 -13.74 12.68
CA PRO A 87 5.40 -14.30 13.52
C PRO A 87 6.26 -13.19 14.15
N ASP A 88 6.73 -13.42 15.37
CA ASP A 88 7.81 -12.64 15.96
C ASP A 88 9.12 -12.93 15.22
N VAL A 89 9.85 -11.88 14.83
CA VAL A 89 11.20 -12.02 14.26
C VAL A 89 12.21 -12.00 15.40
N THR A 90 12.64 -13.18 15.87
CA THR A 90 13.47 -13.30 17.08
C THR A 90 14.96 -13.13 16.79
N ARG A 91 15.39 -13.41 15.56
CA ARG A 91 16.79 -13.24 15.14
C ARG A 91 16.87 -13.00 13.64
N ARG A 92 17.80 -12.13 13.23
CA ARG A 92 18.22 -11.93 11.84
C ARG A 92 19.74 -12.02 11.75
N THR A 93 20.23 -12.87 10.86
CA THR A 93 21.67 -13.14 10.69
C THR A 93 22.04 -12.92 9.23
N VAL A 94 22.99 -12.01 9.00
CA VAL A 94 23.52 -11.71 7.67
C VAL A 94 24.82 -12.45 7.45
N ASN A 95 24.91 -13.24 6.37
CA ASN A 95 26.11 -13.99 6.02
C ASN A 95 26.60 -13.58 4.62
N LYS A 96 27.59 -12.69 4.60
CA LYS A 96 28.26 -12.24 3.36
C LYS A 96 29.02 -13.36 2.65
N ALA A 97 29.57 -14.35 3.38
CA ALA A 97 30.35 -15.42 2.77
C ALA A 97 29.49 -16.39 1.95
N SER A 98 28.27 -16.67 2.41
CA SER A 98 27.29 -17.49 1.68
C SER A 98 26.28 -16.69 0.86
N ASN A 99 26.42 -15.35 0.82
CA ASN A 99 25.49 -14.42 0.16
C ASN A 99 24.03 -14.68 0.57
N SER A 100 23.79 -14.78 1.88
CA SER A 100 22.50 -15.18 2.44
C SER A 100 22.11 -14.38 3.69
N ILE A 101 20.81 -14.28 3.94
CA ILE A 101 20.21 -13.72 5.15
C ILE A 101 19.28 -14.77 5.74
N GLU A 102 19.49 -15.14 7.01
CA GLU A 102 18.61 -16.02 7.78
C GLU A 102 17.78 -15.21 8.79
N SER A 103 16.48 -15.44 8.83
CA SER A 103 15.58 -14.88 9.84
C SER A 103 14.85 -16.00 10.58
N VAL A 104 14.86 -15.95 11.91
CA VAL A 104 14.11 -16.87 12.77
C VAL A 104 12.76 -16.24 13.12
N LEU A 105 11.70 -16.98 12.84
CA LEU A 105 10.31 -16.58 13.01
C LEU A 105 9.65 -17.46 14.07
N ALA A 106 8.95 -16.86 15.02
CA ALA A 106 8.33 -17.58 16.13
C ALA A 106 6.85 -17.24 16.31
N TYR A 107 6.04 -18.27 16.51
CA TYR A 107 4.67 -18.18 17.01
C TYR A 107 4.64 -18.77 18.41
N LYS A 108 4.87 -17.93 19.43
CA LYS A 108 5.03 -18.36 20.84
C LYS A 108 3.84 -19.15 21.38
N ASP A 109 2.62 -18.70 21.07
CA ASP A 109 1.37 -19.35 21.48
C ASP A 109 1.27 -20.81 20.99
N PHE A 110 1.99 -21.16 19.93
CA PHE A 110 1.99 -22.48 19.29
C PHE A 110 3.28 -23.26 19.56
N GLY A 111 4.26 -22.69 20.28
CA GLY A 111 5.59 -23.27 20.44
C GLY A 111 6.29 -23.57 19.11
N PHE A 112 5.98 -22.79 18.07
CA PHE A 112 6.41 -23.03 16.70
C PHE A 112 7.48 -22.03 16.27
N GLU A 113 8.60 -22.53 15.75
CA GLU A 113 9.68 -21.74 15.16
C GLU A 113 10.00 -22.23 13.76
N SER A 114 10.33 -21.30 12.87
CA SER A 114 10.83 -21.58 11.54
C SER A 114 12.00 -20.66 11.20
N ARG A 115 12.88 -21.10 10.31
CA ARG A 115 13.96 -20.25 9.78
C ARG A 115 13.71 -20.01 8.30
N VAL A 116 13.61 -18.75 7.90
CA VAL A 116 13.54 -18.33 6.51
C VAL A 116 14.93 -17.90 6.08
N VAL A 117 15.49 -18.59 5.09
CA VAL A 117 16.82 -18.31 4.54
C VAL A 117 16.66 -17.81 3.11
N VAL A 118 17.09 -16.59 2.85
CA VAL A 118 17.11 -15.98 1.52
C VAL A 118 18.54 -15.90 1.04
N SER A 119 18.83 -16.47 -0.13
CA SER A 119 20.18 -16.51 -0.71
C SER A 119 20.17 -16.01 -2.15
N ALA A 120 21.20 -15.25 -2.53
CA ALA A 120 21.41 -14.88 -3.93
C ALA A 120 22.30 -15.91 -4.62
N LYS A 121 21.77 -16.54 -5.69
CA LYS A 121 22.42 -17.56 -6.53
C LYS A 121 22.61 -17.02 -7.95
N GLY A 122 23.73 -16.33 -8.17
CA GLY A 122 23.97 -15.60 -9.42
C GLY A 122 22.93 -14.50 -9.61
N GLN A 123 22.05 -14.66 -10.60
CA GLN A 123 20.99 -13.70 -10.92
C GLN A 123 19.63 -14.03 -10.30
N LYS A 124 19.53 -15.09 -9.51
CA LYS A 124 18.28 -15.55 -8.87
C LYS A 124 18.33 -15.38 -7.36
N ILE A 125 17.17 -15.22 -6.76
CA ILE A 125 16.97 -15.37 -5.31
C ILE A 125 16.41 -16.76 -5.04
N GLN A 126 16.96 -17.44 -4.05
CA GLN A 126 16.38 -18.66 -3.51
C GLN A 126 15.87 -18.38 -2.10
N ILE A 127 14.64 -18.77 -1.82
CA ILE A 127 14.03 -18.69 -0.50
C ILE A 127 13.78 -20.11 0.00
N SER A 128 14.37 -20.45 1.14
CA SER A 128 14.18 -21.74 1.80
C SER A 128 13.56 -21.56 3.18
N VAL A 129 12.67 -22.48 3.58
CA VAL A 129 12.13 -22.56 4.94
C VAL A 129 12.65 -23.80 5.61
N PHE A 130 13.20 -23.63 6.81
CA PHE A 130 13.69 -24.72 7.64
C PHE A 130 12.89 -24.88 8.92
N LEU A 131 12.66 -26.13 9.31
CA LEU A 131 12.02 -26.52 10.56
C LEU A 131 12.97 -27.41 11.38
N ASP A 132 13.30 -26.97 12.60
CA ASP A 132 14.13 -27.79 13.50
C ASP A 132 13.28 -28.85 14.22
N LYS A 133 11.96 -28.65 14.29
CA LYS A 133 10.95 -29.60 14.79
C LYS A 133 9.79 -29.66 13.79
N PRO A 134 9.07 -30.80 13.68
CA PRO A 134 7.87 -30.87 12.87
C PRO A 134 6.84 -29.82 13.26
N LEU A 135 5.94 -29.48 12.34
CA LEU A 135 4.81 -28.61 12.65
C LEU A 135 4.02 -29.14 13.85
N PRO A 136 3.58 -28.27 14.77
CA PRO A 136 2.52 -28.62 15.71
C PRO A 136 1.29 -29.11 14.96
N LYS A 137 0.62 -30.14 15.50
CA LYS A 137 -0.53 -30.79 14.86
C LYS A 137 -1.64 -29.81 14.49
N GLU A 138 -1.85 -28.77 15.29
CA GLU A 138 -2.87 -27.73 15.06
C GLU A 138 -2.54 -26.78 13.89
N LEU A 139 -1.27 -26.76 13.45
CA LEU A 139 -0.79 -25.95 12.32
C LEU A 139 -0.66 -26.75 11.02
N GLU A 140 -0.81 -28.07 11.06
CA GLU A 140 -0.83 -28.91 9.86
C GLU A 140 -1.96 -28.48 8.92
N GLY A 141 -1.63 -28.24 7.64
CA GLY A 141 -2.59 -27.71 6.66
C GLY A 141 -2.90 -26.22 6.78
N LYS A 142 -2.38 -25.52 7.80
CA LYS A 142 -2.58 -24.07 8.02
C LYS A 142 -1.31 -23.25 7.87
N ALA A 143 -0.16 -23.74 8.37
CA ALA A 143 1.11 -23.05 8.21
C ALA A 143 1.60 -23.16 6.76
N GLY A 144 1.78 -22.02 6.11
CA GLY A 144 2.33 -21.94 4.76
C GLY A 144 3.25 -20.73 4.61
N PHE A 145 4.23 -20.83 3.73
CA PHE A 145 5.03 -19.67 3.35
C PHE A 145 4.25 -18.82 2.34
N ASN A 146 4.08 -17.53 2.65
CA ASN A 146 3.37 -16.59 1.81
C ASN A 146 4.34 -15.50 1.31
N LEU A 147 4.34 -15.20 0.01
CA LEU A 147 4.92 -13.99 -0.55
C LEU A 147 3.82 -13.20 -1.28
N GLU A 148 3.70 -11.92 -0.97
CA GLU A 148 2.58 -11.09 -1.41
C GLU A 148 3.02 -10.10 -2.49
N PHE A 149 2.14 -9.79 -3.45
CA PHE A 149 2.42 -8.92 -4.59
C PHE A 149 1.41 -7.77 -4.70
N LEU A 150 1.93 -6.54 -4.86
CA LEU A 150 1.15 -5.30 -4.82
C LEU A 150 0.14 -5.26 -5.97
N PRO A 151 -1.18 -5.29 -5.71
CA PRO A 151 -2.16 -5.46 -6.78
C PRO A 151 -2.12 -4.38 -7.87
N SER A 152 -1.88 -3.11 -7.49
CA SER A 152 -1.81 -1.99 -8.44
C SER A 152 -0.70 -2.13 -9.48
N GLN A 153 0.34 -2.91 -9.19
CA GLN A 153 1.44 -3.19 -10.13
C GLN A 153 1.17 -4.36 -11.07
N TYR A 154 0.12 -5.13 -10.82
CA TYR A 154 -0.22 -6.33 -11.57
C TYR A 154 -1.63 -6.31 -12.18
N TRP A 155 -2.49 -5.34 -11.87
CA TRP A 155 -3.83 -5.25 -12.47
C TRP A 155 -3.81 -5.29 -14.00
N ASN A 156 -4.65 -6.16 -14.56
CA ASN A 156 -4.79 -6.45 -15.99
C ASN A 156 -3.54 -7.04 -16.67
N LYS A 157 -2.47 -7.31 -15.91
CA LYS A 157 -1.28 -7.98 -16.44
C LYS A 157 -1.49 -9.47 -16.57
N THR A 158 -0.80 -10.07 -17.54
CA THR A 158 -0.85 -11.51 -17.74
C THR A 158 0.01 -12.24 -16.70
N TYR A 159 -0.35 -13.48 -16.42
CA TYR A 159 0.52 -14.39 -15.69
C TYR A 159 0.38 -15.79 -16.28
N LEU A 160 1.40 -16.61 -16.08
CA LEU A 160 1.41 -18.00 -16.51
C LEU A 160 1.58 -18.92 -15.31
N THR A 161 0.80 -19.99 -15.26
CA THR A 161 0.94 -21.09 -14.29
C THR A 161 1.25 -22.38 -15.03
N ASP A 162 2.48 -22.88 -14.92
CA ASP A 162 2.97 -24.03 -15.69
C ASP A 162 2.66 -23.94 -17.20
N GLY A 163 2.77 -22.72 -17.75
CA GLY A 163 2.47 -22.44 -19.16
C GLY A 163 1.01 -22.12 -19.48
N ARG A 164 0.07 -22.31 -18.55
CA ARG A 164 -1.34 -21.90 -18.72
C ARG A 164 -1.45 -20.39 -18.56
N ILE A 165 -2.10 -19.72 -19.51
CA ILE A 165 -2.14 -18.26 -19.61
C ILE A 165 -3.38 -17.73 -18.90
N ASN A 166 -3.18 -16.78 -18.01
CA ASN A 166 -4.22 -16.10 -17.26
C ASN A 166 -3.94 -14.59 -17.14
N ARG A 167 -4.83 -13.86 -16.47
CA ARG A 167 -4.73 -12.42 -16.25
C ARG A 167 -5.22 -12.03 -14.86
N PHE A 168 -4.52 -11.10 -14.23
CA PHE A 168 -4.94 -10.48 -12.98
C PHE A 168 -6.11 -9.54 -13.21
N SER A 169 -7.19 -9.69 -12.44
CA SER A 169 -8.37 -8.82 -12.54
C SER A 169 -8.18 -7.51 -11.75
N ARG A 170 -8.73 -6.41 -12.29
CA ARG A 170 -8.80 -5.14 -11.55
C ARG A 170 -9.64 -5.26 -10.27
N TYR A 171 -10.76 -5.99 -10.33
CA TYR A 171 -11.61 -6.26 -9.16
C TYR A 171 -11.42 -7.70 -8.67
N PRO A 172 -11.40 -7.97 -7.36
CA PRO A 172 -11.36 -9.33 -6.85
C PRO A 172 -12.63 -10.07 -7.25
N VAL A 173 -12.47 -11.21 -7.94
CA VAL A 173 -13.56 -12.06 -8.45
C VAL A 173 -13.34 -13.53 -8.13
N THR A 174 -12.45 -13.79 -7.17
CA THR A 174 -12.06 -15.14 -6.74
C THR A 174 -13.21 -15.82 -6.02
N ASN A 175 -13.35 -17.14 -6.24
CA ASN A 175 -14.31 -17.93 -5.48
C ASN A 175 -13.92 -17.98 -4.01
N THR A 176 -14.93 -17.94 -3.14
CA THR A 176 -14.77 -18.10 -1.70
C THR A 176 -15.66 -19.22 -1.19
N ILE A 177 -15.31 -19.76 -0.04
CA ILE A 177 -16.19 -20.60 0.78
C ILE A 177 -16.38 -19.92 2.13
N THR A 178 -17.28 -20.45 2.94
CA THR A 178 -17.36 -20.06 4.36
C THR A 178 -17.04 -21.26 5.23
N LEU A 179 -16.33 -21.03 6.32
CA LEU A 179 -15.94 -22.04 7.31
C LEU A 179 -16.41 -21.63 8.70
N PRO A 180 -16.67 -22.57 9.63
CA PRO A 180 -17.05 -22.24 11.00
C PRO A 180 -16.01 -21.36 11.70
N ASN A 181 -16.43 -20.39 12.51
CA ASN A 181 -15.50 -19.53 13.26
C ASN A 181 -14.52 -20.30 14.16
N SER A 182 -14.90 -21.50 14.62
CA SER A 182 -14.04 -22.40 15.40
C SER A 182 -12.79 -22.87 14.64
N GLU A 183 -12.75 -22.74 13.31
CA GLU A 183 -11.60 -23.11 12.48
C GLU A 183 -10.67 -21.93 12.17
N LYS A 184 -11.14 -20.68 12.32
CA LYS A 184 -10.36 -19.46 12.08
C LYS A 184 -9.22 -19.39 13.08
N ALA A 185 -8.02 -19.09 12.58
CA ALA A 185 -6.88 -18.84 13.46
C ALA A 185 -7.20 -17.66 14.40
N LYS A 186 -6.72 -17.74 15.65
CA LYS A 186 -6.75 -16.62 16.58
C LYS A 186 -6.15 -15.39 15.90
N GLN A 187 -6.75 -14.22 16.08
CA GLN A 187 -6.20 -12.95 15.60
C GLN A 187 -5.48 -12.21 16.73
N TYR A 188 -4.83 -11.11 16.39
CA TYR A 188 -4.07 -10.28 17.33
C TYR A 188 -4.89 -9.95 18.58
N LYS A 189 -4.27 -10.11 19.75
CA LYS A 189 -4.89 -9.98 21.09
C LYS A 189 -6.15 -10.85 21.34
N GLY A 190 -6.47 -11.78 20.45
CA GLY A 190 -7.65 -12.66 20.56
C GLY A 190 -8.97 -12.01 20.13
N TYR A 191 -8.93 -10.82 19.53
CA TYR A 191 -10.13 -10.19 18.99
C TYR A 191 -10.61 -10.90 17.74
N ARG A 192 -11.86 -10.61 17.39
CA ARG A 192 -12.49 -11.05 16.17
C ARG A 192 -12.72 -9.80 15.32
N THR A 193 -11.83 -9.57 14.36
CA THR A 193 -11.82 -8.36 13.52
C THR A 193 -12.44 -8.60 12.14
N TYR A 194 -12.94 -9.81 11.89
CA TYR A 194 -13.69 -10.16 10.69
C TYR A 194 -15.19 -10.22 10.98
N ASP A 195 -15.97 -9.83 9.99
CA ASP A 195 -17.43 -9.80 10.04
C ASP A 195 -18.00 -11.16 9.54
N ASP A 196 -18.73 -11.89 10.40
CA ASP A 196 -19.52 -13.06 9.97
C ASP A 196 -21.00 -12.77 9.73
N ARG A 197 -21.45 -11.52 9.88
CA ARG A 197 -22.86 -11.16 9.76
C ARG A 197 -23.78 -11.98 10.68
N GLY A 198 -23.27 -12.44 11.83
CA GLY A 198 -23.99 -13.31 12.77
C GLY A 198 -24.20 -14.75 12.28
N THR A 199 -23.49 -15.19 11.23
CA THR A 199 -23.63 -16.54 10.67
C THR A 199 -22.75 -17.60 11.33
N GLU A 200 -21.91 -17.21 12.30
CA GLU A 200 -20.89 -18.04 12.94
C GLU A 200 -19.87 -18.63 11.94
N ARG A 201 -19.72 -17.99 10.78
CA ARG A 201 -18.82 -18.44 9.71
C ARG A 201 -17.99 -17.29 9.16
N PHE A 202 -16.71 -17.55 8.94
CA PHE A 202 -15.81 -16.62 8.26
C PHE A 202 -15.67 -16.99 6.78
N VAL A 203 -15.30 -16.01 5.96
CA VAL A 203 -15.02 -16.20 4.52
C VAL A 203 -13.58 -16.69 4.35
N GLU A 204 -13.38 -17.78 3.61
CA GLU A 204 -12.08 -18.31 3.23
C GLU A 204 -11.95 -18.25 1.69
N PRO A 205 -10.92 -17.60 1.15
CA PRO A 205 -10.70 -17.55 -0.29
C PRO A 205 -10.15 -18.86 -0.82
N LEU A 206 -10.61 -19.24 -2.01
CA LEU A 206 -10.01 -20.35 -2.76
C LEU A 206 -8.87 -19.83 -3.64
N PRO A 207 -7.87 -20.66 -3.97
CA PRO A 207 -6.83 -20.26 -4.91
C PRO A 207 -7.44 -19.97 -6.29
N ILE A 208 -6.96 -18.93 -6.97
CA ILE A 208 -7.32 -18.65 -8.36
C ILE A 208 -6.61 -19.58 -9.34
N GLU A 209 -5.41 -20.04 -9.01
CA GLU A 209 -4.60 -20.98 -9.79
C GLU A 209 -3.65 -21.75 -8.87
N SER A 210 -3.21 -22.93 -9.31
CA SER A 210 -2.19 -23.73 -8.63
C SER A 210 -1.20 -24.36 -9.61
N GLY A 211 0.05 -24.51 -9.20
CA GLY A 211 1.08 -25.10 -10.07
C GLY A 211 2.46 -25.11 -9.43
N GLN A 212 3.47 -25.54 -10.19
CA GLN A 212 4.86 -25.54 -9.72
C GLN A 212 5.62 -24.27 -10.09
N SER A 213 5.16 -23.55 -11.11
CA SER A 213 5.80 -22.31 -11.55
C SER A 213 4.80 -21.24 -11.97
N PHE A 214 5.03 -20.03 -11.48
CA PHE A 214 4.29 -18.83 -11.81
C PHE A 214 5.21 -17.81 -12.49
N THR A 215 4.86 -17.34 -13.68
CA THR A 215 5.50 -16.19 -14.32
C THR A 215 4.54 -15.02 -14.30
N LEU A 216 4.88 -13.94 -13.61
CA LEU A 216 4.04 -12.76 -13.48
C LEU A 216 4.47 -11.69 -14.48
N ALA A 217 3.52 -11.01 -15.11
CA ALA A 217 3.72 -9.87 -16.00
C ALA A 217 4.80 -10.05 -17.10
N PRO A 218 4.79 -11.15 -17.88
CA PRO A 218 5.78 -11.38 -18.94
C PRO A 218 5.80 -10.29 -20.03
N GLU A 219 4.72 -9.53 -20.19
CA GLU A 219 4.63 -8.40 -21.13
C GLU A 219 5.31 -7.11 -20.61
N ASP A 220 5.67 -7.06 -19.33
CA ASP A 220 6.26 -5.89 -18.68
C ASP A 220 7.61 -6.27 -18.04
N PRO A 221 8.73 -6.05 -18.75
CA PRO A 221 10.05 -6.37 -18.24
C PRO A 221 10.38 -5.72 -16.89
N GLU A 222 9.76 -4.58 -16.56
CA GLU A 222 10.03 -3.93 -15.28
C GLU A 222 9.30 -4.55 -14.09
N ARG A 223 8.32 -5.44 -14.33
CA ARG A 223 7.52 -6.14 -13.32
C ARG A 223 7.54 -7.66 -13.49
N MET A 224 8.26 -8.15 -14.51
CA MET A 224 8.36 -9.56 -14.81
C MET A 224 9.19 -10.30 -13.75
N LEU A 225 8.60 -11.34 -13.17
CA LEU A 225 9.33 -12.28 -12.33
C LEU A 225 8.75 -13.69 -12.49
N LYS A 226 9.55 -14.69 -12.17
CA LYS A 226 9.14 -16.09 -12.14
C LYS A 226 9.44 -16.69 -10.78
N VAL A 227 8.43 -17.28 -10.15
CA VAL A 227 8.59 -18.10 -8.95
C VAL A 227 8.42 -19.57 -9.36
N SER A 228 9.27 -20.45 -8.86
CA SER A 228 9.13 -21.89 -9.07
C SER A 228 9.56 -22.68 -7.86
N SER A 229 8.93 -23.83 -7.65
CA SER A 229 9.33 -24.85 -6.69
C SER A 229 9.45 -26.20 -7.41
N GLN A 230 10.42 -27.02 -7.01
CA GLN A 230 10.59 -28.36 -7.56
C GLN A 230 9.67 -29.37 -6.84
N ASP A 231 9.49 -29.18 -5.54
CA ASP A 231 8.93 -30.20 -4.64
C ASP A 231 7.65 -29.75 -3.93
N SER A 232 7.14 -28.55 -4.23
CA SER A 232 5.94 -28.01 -3.59
C SER A 232 5.02 -27.32 -4.59
N GLU A 233 3.72 -27.56 -4.44
CA GLU A 233 2.71 -26.78 -5.15
C GLU A 233 2.69 -25.34 -4.62
N ILE A 234 2.60 -24.39 -5.54
CA ILE A 234 2.38 -22.97 -5.27
C ILE A 234 0.92 -22.67 -5.63
N LEU A 235 0.25 -21.99 -4.72
CA LEU A 235 -1.14 -21.55 -4.83
C LEU A 235 -1.13 -20.03 -4.99
N LEU A 236 -1.92 -19.50 -5.92
CA LEU A 236 -2.13 -18.07 -6.08
C LEU A 236 -3.49 -17.67 -5.52
N TYR A 237 -3.52 -16.68 -4.65
CA TYR A 237 -4.74 -16.11 -4.05
C TYR A 237 -4.85 -14.61 -4.32
N ASP A 238 -6.05 -14.08 -4.09
CA ASP A 238 -6.35 -12.65 -4.12
C ASP A 238 -6.94 -12.20 -2.78
N GLY A 239 -6.10 -11.64 -1.91
CA GLY A 239 -6.50 -11.24 -0.55
C GLY A 239 -7.46 -10.05 -0.50
N ARG A 240 -7.65 -9.33 -1.61
CA ARG A 240 -8.58 -8.19 -1.68
C ARG A 240 -10.05 -8.61 -1.52
N VAL A 241 -10.34 -9.90 -1.65
CA VAL A 241 -11.69 -10.44 -1.41
C VAL A 241 -12.06 -10.42 0.07
N LEU A 242 -11.08 -10.40 0.97
CA LEU A 242 -11.30 -10.33 2.42
C LEU A 242 -11.09 -8.92 2.97
N ALA A 243 -9.98 -8.27 2.61
CA ALA A 243 -9.55 -7.03 3.24
C ALA A 243 -9.10 -5.98 2.23
N GLN A 244 -9.32 -4.70 2.56
CA GLN A 244 -8.92 -3.57 1.71
C GLN A 244 -7.40 -3.48 1.52
N ASN A 245 -6.63 -3.88 2.53
CA ASN A 245 -5.16 -3.97 2.47
C ASN A 245 -4.66 -5.30 1.88
N GLY A 246 -5.55 -6.16 1.37
CA GLY A 246 -5.22 -7.47 0.82
C GLY A 246 -4.41 -7.39 -0.49
N TRP A 247 -3.42 -8.27 -0.64
CA TRP A 247 -2.55 -8.36 -1.82
C TRP A 247 -2.76 -9.69 -2.56
N TYR A 248 -2.17 -9.85 -3.75
CA TYR A 248 -2.07 -11.19 -4.34
C TYR A 248 -1.07 -12.01 -3.53
N VAL A 249 -1.37 -13.27 -3.26
CA VAL A 249 -0.52 -14.12 -2.41
C VAL A 249 -0.11 -15.35 -3.18
N LEU A 250 1.20 -15.54 -3.38
CA LEU A 250 1.74 -16.86 -3.68
C LEU A 250 1.98 -17.59 -2.37
N ARG A 251 1.56 -18.86 -2.29
CA ARG A 251 1.62 -19.65 -1.06
C ARG A 251 1.97 -21.12 -1.32
N SER A 252 2.82 -21.68 -0.47
CA SER A 252 3.00 -23.14 -0.36
C SER A 252 2.80 -23.56 1.09
N LEU A 253 2.03 -24.63 1.32
CA LEU A 253 1.87 -25.22 2.65
C LEU A 253 3.15 -25.93 3.08
N LEU A 254 3.47 -25.85 4.37
CA LEU A 254 4.58 -26.60 4.93
C LEU A 254 4.15 -28.06 5.18
N PRO A 255 5.01 -29.05 4.87
CA PRO A 255 4.66 -30.46 5.03
C PRO A 255 4.59 -30.88 6.51
N ALA A 256 3.59 -31.69 6.85
CA ALA A 256 3.46 -32.28 8.18
C ALA A 256 4.58 -33.31 8.45
N GLY A 257 5.01 -33.42 9.71
CA GLY A 257 5.96 -34.45 10.15
C GLY A 257 7.42 -34.29 9.68
N GLN A 258 7.75 -33.32 8.84
CA GLN A 258 9.11 -33.13 8.30
C GLN A 258 9.94 -32.13 9.11
N THR A 259 11.27 -32.25 9.01
CA THR A 259 12.27 -31.34 9.59
C THR A 259 13.39 -31.08 8.57
N GLY A 260 14.26 -30.11 8.85
CA GLY A 260 15.29 -29.68 7.91
C GLY A 260 14.76 -28.64 6.93
N GLU A 261 15.26 -28.63 5.71
CA GLU A 261 14.72 -27.80 4.62
C GLU A 261 13.40 -28.41 4.15
N VAL A 262 12.29 -27.72 4.36
CA VAL A 262 10.93 -28.24 4.09
C VAL A 262 10.23 -27.56 2.92
N LEU A 263 10.79 -26.46 2.43
CA LEU A 263 10.28 -25.70 1.29
C LEU A 263 11.43 -24.93 0.65
N THR A 264 11.52 -24.95 -0.67
CA THR A 264 12.46 -24.14 -1.45
C THR A 264 11.78 -23.54 -2.66
N TRP A 265 11.89 -22.21 -2.81
CA TRP A 265 11.43 -21.45 -3.96
C TRP A 265 12.62 -20.79 -4.66
N ASP A 266 12.70 -20.94 -5.98
CA ASP A 266 13.58 -20.15 -6.83
C ASP A 266 12.79 -18.99 -7.44
N ILE A 267 13.32 -17.77 -7.30
CA ILE A 267 12.74 -16.54 -7.82
C ILE A 267 13.72 -15.92 -8.81
N ASP A 268 13.28 -15.86 -10.06
CA ASP A 268 13.97 -15.21 -11.17
C ASP A 268 13.31 -13.85 -11.43
N ILE A 269 13.97 -12.76 -11.01
CA ILE A 269 13.42 -11.40 -11.08
C ILE A 269 14.10 -10.69 -12.25
N ASN A 270 13.33 -10.35 -13.29
CA ASN A 270 13.90 -9.74 -14.49
C ASN A 270 14.55 -8.39 -14.15
N THR A 271 15.68 -8.03 -14.77
CA THR A 271 16.24 -6.68 -14.69
C THR A 271 16.60 -6.19 -16.07
N ILE A 272 16.45 -4.89 -16.30
CA ILE A 272 16.84 -4.26 -17.57
C ILE A 272 18.29 -3.80 -17.46
N ASP A 273 19.12 -4.20 -18.43
CA ASP A 273 20.53 -3.80 -18.46
C ASP A 273 20.68 -2.29 -18.55
N ASN A 274 21.60 -1.74 -17.73
CA ASN A 274 21.83 -0.29 -17.62
C ASN A 274 20.58 0.52 -17.28
N TRP A 275 19.59 -0.08 -16.61
CA TRP A 275 18.39 0.64 -16.21
C TRP A 275 18.71 1.79 -15.27
N ILE A 276 18.22 2.98 -15.63
CA ILE A 276 18.28 4.18 -14.81
C ILE A 276 16.83 4.63 -14.65
N ARG A 277 16.40 4.84 -13.40
CA ARG A 277 15.07 5.38 -13.14
C ARG A 277 14.93 6.75 -13.79
N GLU A 278 13.83 6.98 -14.48
CA GLU A 278 13.51 8.30 -15.00
C GLU A 278 13.47 9.35 -13.86
N PRO A 279 14.04 10.55 -14.07
CA PRO A 279 13.92 11.66 -13.12
C PRO A 279 12.47 11.92 -12.70
N ASN A 280 12.21 11.91 -11.39
CA ASN A 280 10.94 12.34 -10.84
C ASN A 280 11.00 13.84 -10.54
N ILE A 281 10.36 14.64 -11.40
CA ILE A 281 10.37 16.10 -11.33
C ILE A 281 9.22 16.54 -10.42
N GLY A 282 9.52 16.94 -9.18
CA GLY A 282 8.52 17.42 -8.22
C GLY A 282 8.07 18.85 -8.51
N PHE A 283 6.77 19.11 -8.50
CA PHE A 283 6.18 20.45 -8.69
C PHE A 283 4.80 20.53 -8.00
N SER A 284 4.29 21.75 -7.83
CA SER A 284 2.91 21.96 -7.36
C SER A 284 1.92 21.63 -8.48
N GLN A 285 1.20 20.51 -8.35
CA GLN A 285 0.16 20.12 -9.32
C GLN A 285 -1.04 21.09 -9.32
N VAL A 286 -1.23 21.84 -8.24
CA VAL A 286 -2.24 22.92 -8.17
C VAL A 286 -1.80 24.14 -8.97
N GLY A 287 -0.50 24.43 -8.95
CA GLY A 287 0.08 25.63 -9.56
C GLY A 287 0.78 26.54 -8.56
N TYR A 288 1.11 27.75 -9.02
CA TYR A 288 1.85 28.76 -8.27
C TYR A 288 1.21 30.15 -8.45
N LEU A 289 1.27 30.99 -7.41
CA LEU A 289 0.98 32.41 -7.59
C LEU A 289 2.15 33.09 -8.32
N PRO A 290 1.90 34.14 -9.13
CA PRO A 290 2.95 34.91 -9.81
C PRO A 290 4.09 35.33 -8.89
N GLY A 291 3.80 35.91 -7.72
CA GLY A 291 4.84 36.39 -6.79
C GLY A 291 5.44 35.33 -5.86
N GLN A 292 4.96 34.08 -5.90
CA GLN A 292 5.42 33.02 -5.01
C GLN A 292 6.79 32.50 -5.47
N ARG A 293 7.59 32.02 -4.50
CA ARG A 293 8.80 31.24 -4.79
C ARG A 293 8.44 29.91 -5.44
N LYS A 294 9.09 29.57 -6.55
CA LYS A 294 8.79 28.39 -7.38
C LYS A 294 10.07 27.56 -7.54
N VAL A 295 10.14 26.45 -6.82
CA VAL A 295 11.28 25.52 -6.85
C VAL A 295 10.76 24.13 -7.13
N SER A 296 11.33 23.47 -8.14
CA SER A 296 11.17 22.05 -8.36
C SER A 296 12.31 21.30 -7.67
N VAL A 297 11.95 20.25 -6.94
CA VAL A 297 12.90 19.27 -6.39
C VAL A 297 12.85 18.06 -7.32
N ILE A 298 13.97 17.75 -7.95
CA ILE A 298 14.09 16.68 -8.94
C ILE A 298 14.84 15.53 -8.28
N GLU A 299 14.19 14.37 -8.23
CA GLU A 299 14.71 13.13 -7.66
C GLU A 299 15.27 12.23 -8.77
N LEU A 300 16.53 11.83 -8.63
CA LEU A 300 17.32 11.09 -9.61
C LEU A 300 17.75 9.73 -9.06
N ASP A 301 17.94 8.76 -9.96
CA ASP A 301 18.61 7.51 -9.59
C ASP A 301 20.05 7.80 -9.12
N LYS A 302 20.57 7.00 -8.18
CA LYS A 302 21.96 7.15 -7.69
C LYS A 302 23.01 7.00 -8.80
N ASN A 303 22.67 6.34 -9.91
CA ASN A 303 23.55 6.15 -11.06
C ASN A 303 23.27 7.14 -12.20
N ASP A 304 22.31 8.05 -12.04
CA ASP A 304 21.97 9.02 -13.08
C ASP A 304 23.01 10.14 -13.18
N LYS A 305 23.11 10.74 -14.37
CA LYS A 305 23.97 11.89 -14.61
C LYS A 305 23.18 13.18 -14.34
N VAL A 306 23.65 13.96 -13.37
CA VAL A 306 23.12 15.31 -13.13
C VAL A 306 23.35 16.20 -14.36
N LEU A 307 22.27 16.78 -14.87
CA LEU A 307 22.30 17.76 -15.95
C LEU A 307 22.49 19.16 -15.38
N GLU A 308 23.15 20.03 -16.15
CA GLU A 308 23.49 21.38 -15.69
C GLU A 308 22.27 22.32 -15.64
N THR A 309 21.23 22.03 -16.43
CA THR A 309 20.07 22.90 -16.60
C THR A 309 18.74 22.14 -16.65
N ALA A 310 17.68 22.79 -16.17
CA ALA A 310 16.29 22.47 -16.52
C ALA A 310 15.66 23.68 -17.21
N ALA A 311 14.55 23.44 -17.90
CA ALA A 311 13.82 24.45 -18.64
C ALA A 311 12.34 24.45 -18.26
N LEU A 312 11.73 25.63 -18.31
CA LEU A 312 10.30 25.84 -18.17
C LEU A 312 9.73 26.20 -19.54
N TYR A 313 8.69 25.47 -19.92
CA TYR A 313 7.96 25.69 -21.15
C TYR A 313 6.57 26.23 -20.84
N LYS A 314 6.11 27.16 -21.66
CA LYS A 314 4.74 27.67 -21.66
C LYS A 314 3.96 27.03 -22.80
N LEU A 315 2.76 26.55 -22.50
CA LEU A 315 1.76 26.15 -23.48
C LEU A 315 0.95 27.39 -23.87
N GLU A 316 0.93 27.70 -25.16
CA GLU A 316 0.17 28.82 -25.73
C GLU A 316 -1.25 28.38 -26.10
N GLU A 317 -2.14 29.35 -26.33
CA GLU A 317 -3.57 29.11 -26.60
C GLU A 317 -3.81 28.27 -27.88
N ASP A 318 -2.91 28.36 -28.86
CA ASP A 318 -2.95 27.58 -30.10
C ASP A 318 -2.38 26.15 -29.94
N GLY A 319 -1.95 25.78 -28.72
CA GLY A 319 -1.32 24.50 -28.41
C GLY A 319 0.18 24.45 -28.70
N SER A 320 0.77 25.51 -29.25
CA SER A 320 2.22 25.61 -29.43
C SER A 320 2.93 25.71 -28.07
N GLN A 321 4.17 25.22 -28.03
CA GLN A 321 4.97 25.16 -26.81
C GLN A 321 6.22 26.01 -27.01
N LYS A 322 6.52 26.86 -26.03
CA LYS A 322 7.68 27.74 -26.07
C LYS A 322 8.48 27.64 -24.79
N GLU A 323 9.78 27.45 -24.91
CA GLU A 323 10.70 27.62 -23.78
C GLU A 323 10.71 29.09 -23.35
N VAL A 324 10.36 29.35 -22.09
CA VAL A 324 10.28 30.71 -21.54
C VAL A 324 11.35 31.00 -20.50
N PHE A 325 11.98 29.95 -19.96
CA PHE A 325 13.03 30.07 -18.97
C PHE A 325 13.91 28.81 -18.99
N SER A 326 15.21 28.99 -18.81
CA SER A 326 16.18 27.93 -18.60
C SER A 326 17.10 28.37 -17.45
N GLY A 327 17.37 27.47 -16.53
CA GLY A 327 18.07 27.79 -15.29
C GLY A 327 18.98 26.66 -14.84
N SER A 328 20.06 27.04 -14.16
CA SER A 328 21.02 26.09 -13.62
C SER A 328 20.41 25.21 -12.52
N ILE A 329 20.85 23.97 -12.50
CA ILE A 329 20.49 22.99 -11.48
C ILE A 329 21.44 23.13 -10.30
N VAL A 330 20.86 23.19 -9.10
CA VAL A 330 21.62 23.31 -7.85
C VAL A 330 21.56 21.97 -7.11
N PRO A 331 22.70 21.37 -6.73
CA PRO A 331 22.72 20.17 -5.90
C PRO A 331 21.97 20.38 -4.58
N TRP A 332 21.18 19.39 -4.16
CA TRP A 332 20.59 19.38 -2.82
C TRP A 332 21.23 18.29 -1.94
N GLY A 333 21.47 17.10 -2.51
CA GLY A 333 22.18 16.01 -1.83
C GLY A 333 21.46 14.67 -1.95
N ASP A 334 22.00 13.66 -1.26
CA ASP A 334 21.42 12.33 -1.21
C ASP A 334 20.42 12.21 -0.06
N TYR A 335 19.28 11.56 -0.31
CA TYR A 335 18.33 11.21 0.73
C TYR A 335 17.74 9.81 0.48
N PHE A 336 17.89 8.93 1.47
CA PHE A 336 17.66 7.50 1.34
C PHE A 336 18.34 6.92 0.08
N LYS A 337 17.56 6.46 -0.91
CA LYS A 337 18.04 5.75 -2.09
C LYS A 337 18.41 6.68 -3.26
N TYR A 338 17.98 7.94 -3.22
CA TYR A 338 17.97 8.83 -4.37
C TYR A 338 18.87 10.05 -4.18
N HIS A 339 19.31 10.60 -5.31
CA HIS A 339 20.03 11.86 -5.38
C HIS A 339 19.08 12.98 -5.79
N TYR A 340 19.13 14.14 -5.13
CA TYR A 340 18.21 15.24 -5.41
C TYR A 340 18.92 16.52 -5.82
N VAL A 341 18.29 17.23 -6.73
CA VAL A 341 18.70 18.54 -7.23
C VAL A 341 17.53 19.51 -7.27
N LYS A 342 17.81 20.80 -7.39
CA LYS A 342 16.80 21.88 -7.40
C LYS A 342 16.86 22.70 -8.67
N PHE A 343 15.68 23.02 -9.18
CA PHE A 343 15.45 23.97 -10.27
C PHE A 343 14.58 25.12 -9.77
N ASP A 344 15.14 26.32 -9.67
CA ASP A 344 14.41 27.53 -9.25
C ASP A 344 13.98 28.33 -10.48
N PHE A 345 12.67 28.49 -10.65
CA PHE A 345 12.05 29.25 -11.74
C PHE A 345 11.18 30.39 -11.19
N SER A 346 11.51 30.88 -9.99
CA SER A 346 10.74 31.93 -9.31
C SER A 346 10.62 33.22 -10.12
N GLU A 347 11.57 33.51 -11.02
CA GLU A 347 11.54 34.69 -11.89
C GLU A 347 10.36 34.70 -12.89
N VAL A 348 9.79 33.53 -13.19
CA VAL A 348 8.66 33.42 -14.11
C VAL A 348 7.36 33.79 -13.40
N ASN A 349 6.88 35.00 -13.66
CA ASN A 349 5.69 35.58 -13.01
C ASN A 349 4.52 35.76 -13.97
N LYS A 350 4.71 35.54 -15.28
CA LYS A 350 3.64 35.72 -16.25
C LYS A 350 2.58 34.62 -16.06
N PRO A 351 1.28 34.96 -15.95
CA PRO A 351 0.26 33.93 -15.88
C PRO A 351 0.22 33.05 -17.14
N GLY A 352 -0.11 31.76 -16.97
CA GLY A 352 -0.18 30.81 -18.07
C GLY A 352 -0.14 29.34 -17.63
N ILE A 353 -0.14 28.46 -18.62
CA ILE A 353 -0.02 27.00 -18.46
C ILE A 353 1.42 26.62 -18.76
N TYR A 354 2.06 25.88 -17.87
CA TYR A 354 3.48 25.56 -17.94
C TYR A 354 3.76 24.09 -17.68
N TYR A 355 4.91 23.62 -18.10
CA TYR A 355 5.51 22.36 -17.64
C TYR A 355 7.03 22.51 -17.51
N ILE A 356 7.64 21.67 -16.69
CA ILE A 356 9.10 21.62 -16.52
C ILE A 356 9.66 20.50 -17.39
N LYS A 357 10.80 20.76 -18.03
CA LYS A 357 11.60 19.78 -18.76
C LYS A 357 12.98 19.65 -18.12
N TYR A 358 13.40 18.43 -17.81
CA TYR A 358 14.75 18.09 -17.34
C TYR A 358 15.26 16.90 -18.16
N GLY A 359 16.26 17.15 -19.02
CA GLY A 359 16.66 16.18 -20.04
C GLY A 359 15.50 15.89 -20.99
N GLU A 360 15.19 14.62 -21.23
CA GLU A 360 14.04 14.22 -22.05
C GLU A 360 12.72 14.15 -21.26
N GLN A 361 12.78 14.21 -19.93
CA GLN A 361 11.60 14.10 -19.09
C GLN A 361 10.85 15.42 -19.00
N LYS A 362 9.51 15.34 -19.06
CA LYS A 362 8.61 16.49 -18.87
C LYS A 362 7.54 16.18 -17.84
N THR A 363 7.15 17.19 -17.07
CA THR A 363 6.02 17.08 -16.15
C THR A 363 4.67 17.13 -16.88
N ASN A 364 3.59 16.83 -16.14
CA ASN A 364 2.27 17.33 -16.51
C ASN A 364 2.25 18.87 -16.46
N ASN A 365 1.19 19.45 -17.01
CA ASN A 365 1.00 20.89 -16.96
C ASN A 365 0.61 21.35 -15.55
N PHE A 366 1.00 22.58 -15.20
CA PHE A 366 0.54 23.33 -14.04
C PHE A 366 0.29 24.79 -14.42
N ILE A 367 -0.41 25.52 -13.55
CA ILE A 367 -0.82 26.91 -13.81
C ILE A 367 0.03 27.85 -12.97
N ILE A 368 0.44 28.97 -13.55
CA ILE A 368 0.84 30.16 -12.79
C ILE A 368 -0.28 31.17 -12.96
N ALA A 369 -0.96 31.56 -11.89
CA ALA A 369 -2.04 32.55 -11.91
C ALA A 369 -2.38 33.03 -10.50
N ASP A 370 -3.01 34.19 -10.37
CA ASP A 370 -3.35 34.78 -9.05
C ASP A 370 -4.45 34.01 -8.30
N ASN A 371 -5.15 33.10 -8.97
CA ASN A 371 -6.32 32.39 -8.46
C ASN A 371 -6.14 30.86 -8.36
N VAL A 372 -4.91 30.34 -8.48
CA VAL A 372 -4.65 28.89 -8.51
C VAL A 372 -5.16 28.13 -7.27
N TYR A 373 -5.26 28.82 -6.12
CA TYR A 373 -5.70 28.22 -4.87
C TYR A 373 -7.18 28.44 -4.55
N ASN A 374 -7.92 29.19 -5.38
CA ASN A 374 -9.30 29.58 -5.04
C ASN A 374 -10.24 28.38 -4.82
N ASN A 375 -10.01 27.27 -5.52
CA ASN A 375 -10.88 26.10 -5.52
C ASN A 375 -10.16 24.84 -5.01
N ILE A 376 -8.99 24.98 -4.37
CA ILE A 376 -8.17 23.82 -3.95
C ILE A 376 -8.91 22.92 -2.95
N THR A 377 -9.80 23.50 -2.14
CA THR A 377 -10.53 22.77 -1.10
C THR A 377 -11.89 22.25 -1.54
N ASP A 378 -12.36 22.60 -2.75
CA ASP A 378 -13.72 22.29 -3.20
C ASP A 378 -14.05 20.80 -3.13
N ALA A 379 -13.16 19.93 -3.66
CA ALA A 379 -13.38 18.48 -3.60
C ALA A 379 -13.33 17.94 -2.16
N THR A 380 -12.52 18.57 -1.30
CA THR A 380 -12.42 18.19 0.11
C THR A 380 -13.70 18.56 0.86
N SER A 381 -14.22 19.78 0.67
CA SER A 381 -15.45 20.24 1.32
C SER A 381 -16.70 19.56 0.78
N ASP A 382 -16.80 19.37 -0.53
CA ASP A 382 -18.04 18.95 -1.17
C ASP A 382 -18.21 17.43 -1.15
N ILE A 383 -17.10 16.70 -1.11
CA ILE A 383 -17.09 15.25 -1.22
C ILE A 383 -16.45 14.62 0.00
N TRP A 384 -15.17 14.91 0.25
CA TRP A 384 -14.38 14.16 1.21
C TRP A 384 -14.89 14.30 2.64
N ILE A 385 -15.17 15.50 3.15
CA ILE A 385 -15.70 15.67 4.51
C ILE A 385 -17.09 15.03 4.66
N PRO A 386 -18.08 15.29 3.78
CA PRO A 386 -19.41 14.68 3.87
C PRO A 386 -19.43 13.15 3.91
N ILE A 387 -18.57 12.48 3.13
CA ILE A 387 -18.54 11.01 3.09
C ILE A 387 -17.88 10.36 4.31
N HIS A 388 -17.30 11.16 5.21
CA HIS A 388 -16.76 10.68 6.49
C HIS A 388 -17.68 11.01 7.68
N MET A 389 -18.87 11.59 7.44
CA MET A 389 -19.84 11.89 8.49
C MET A 389 -20.45 10.60 9.03
N ASN A 390 -20.08 10.23 10.27
CA ASN A 390 -20.56 9.01 10.90
C ASN A 390 -22.04 9.16 11.30
N HIS A 391 -22.74 8.05 11.50
CA HIS A 391 -24.15 8.02 11.92
C HIS A 391 -25.15 8.61 10.91
N MET A 392 -24.70 8.96 9.70
CA MET A 392 -25.50 9.56 8.63
C MET A 392 -25.62 8.61 7.44
N PHE A 393 -26.78 8.56 6.78
CA PHE A 393 -26.93 8.05 5.43
C PHE A 393 -26.40 9.08 4.43
N VAL A 394 -25.36 8.74 3.67
CA VAL A 394 -24.68 9.68 2.75
C VAL A 394 -24.89 9.29 1.30
N ARG A 395 -25.39 10.25 0.50
CA ARG A 395 -25.77 10.05 -0.90
C ARG A 395 -25.20 11.11 -1.83
N GLU A 396 -24.86 10.68 -3.04
CA GLU A 396 -24.44 11.54 -4.15
C GLU A 396 -25.23 11.13 -5.41
N GLY A 397 -26.35 11.81 -5.69
CA GLY A 397 -27.16 11.48 -6.86
C GLY A 397 -27.71 10.05 -6.78
N TYR A 398 -27.32 9.15 -7.69
CA TYR A 398 -27.73 7.73 -7.60
C TYR A 398 -26.78 6.85 -6.79
N ARG A 399 -25.64 7.38 -6.35
CA ARG A 399 -24.66 6.67 -5.53
C ARG A 399 -24.99 6.83 -4.06
N VAL A 400 -25.00 5.71 -3.33
CA VAL A 400 -24.93 5.71 -1.86
C VAL A 400 -23.49 5.47 -1.47
N TRP A 401 -22.92 6.36 -0.67
CA TRP A 401 -21.56 6.19 -0.14
C TRP A 401 -21.59 5.21 1.03
N HIS A 402 -22.52 5.38 1.97
CA HIS A 402 -22.82 4.43 3.03
C HIS A 402 -24.24 4.64 3.60
N GLY A 403 -24.73 3.62 4.32
CA GLY A 403 -25.95 3.71 5.13
C GLY A 403 -25.73 4.50 6.43
N GLU A 404 -26.49 4.23 7.49
CA GLU A 404 -26.28 4.80 8.83
C GLU A 404 -25.44 3.85 9.70
N PRO A 405 -24.10 3.89 9.68
CA PRO A 405 -23.27 3.04 10.53
C PRO A 405 -23.46 3.37 12.01
N PHE A 406 -23.27 2.35 12.86
CA PHE A 406 -23.35 2.43 14.33
C PHE A 406 -24.64 3.06 14.88
N LYS A 407 -25.76 2.88 14.17
CA LYS A 407 -27.08 3.35 14.58
C LYS A 407 -27.51 2.82 15.96
N ASP A 408 -27.07 1.62 16.32
CA ASP A 408 -27.40 0.98 17.60
C ASP A 408 -26.62 1.56 18.79
N GLY A 409 -25.60 2.39 18.54
CA GLY A 409 -24.75 3.00 19.55
C GLY A 409 -23.57 2.15 20.00
N TYR A 410 -23.01 2.52 21.15
CA TYR A 410 -21.74 2.00 21.64
C TYR A 410 -21.91 1.42 23.05
N LEU A 411 -21.23 0.32 23.31
CA LEU A 411 -21.21 -0.31 24.62
C LEU A 411 -20.02 0.22 25.43
N GLN A 412 -20.18 0.34 26.74
CA GLN A 412 -19.08 0.66 27.66
C GLN A 412 -18.00 -0.42 27.59
N ALA A 413 -16.77 -0.02 27.27
CA ALA A 413 -15.62 -0.93 27.26
C ALA A 413 -15.42 -1.54 28.66
N PRO A 414 -15.17 -2.86 28.78
CA PRO A 414 -14.90 -3.49 30.06
C PRO A 414 -13.59 -2.96 30.69
N PRO A 415 -13.52 -2.82 32.03
CA PRO A 415 -12.28 -2.45 32.69
C PRO A 415 -11.12 -3.41 32.41
N ASN A 416 -9.90 -2.88 32.37
CA ASN A 416 -8.65 -3.60 32.11
C ASN A 416 -8.63 -4.28 30.73
N THR A 417 -9.22 -3.64 29.73
CA THR A 417 -9.23 -4.14 28.35
C THR A 417 -8.12 -3.47 27.56
N ASP A 418 -7.33 -4.26 26.84
CA ASP A 418 -6.34 -3.78 25.87
C ASP A 418 -6.82 -4.16 24.47
N HIS A 419 -7.14 -3.18 23.63
CA HIS A 419 -7.82 -3.37 22.35
C HIS A 419 -6.83 -3.45 21.17
N PHE A 420 -7.27 -4.02 20.04
CA PHE A 420 -6.53 -3.85 18.79
C PHE A 420 -6.63 -2.38 18.35
N ASP A 421 -5.66 -1.90 17.57
CA ASP A 421 -5.63 -0.49 17.14
C ASP A 421 -5.33 0.54 18.24
N LEU A 422 -4.41 0.21 19.16
CA LEU A 422 -3.85 1.11 20.18
C LEU A 422 -4.83 1.65 21.25
N HIS A 423 -6.10 1.26 21.22
CA HIS A 423 -7.10 1.63 22.24
C HIS A 423 -7.00 0.76 23.50
N TRP A 424 -7.35 1.30 24.66
CA TRP A 424 -7.39 0.56 25.94
C TRP A 424 -8.36 1.18 26.95
N GLN A 425 -8.88 0.37 27.87
CA GLN A 425 -9.68 0.79 29.03
C GLN A 425 -8.92 0.48 30.31
N GLY A 426 -8.80 1.47 31.19
CA GLY A 426 -8.17 1.33 32.49
C GLY A 426 -8.96 0.47 33.49
N PRO A 427 -8.54 0.45 34.77
CA PRO A 427 -9.15 -0.40 35.79
C PRO A 427 -10.57 0.02 36.20
N THR A 428 -11.02 1.21 35.79
CA THR A 428 -12.37 1.74 35.99
C THR A 428 -12.99 2.08 34.64
N THR A 429 -14.32 2.15 34.56
CA THR A 429 -15.02 2.64 33.36
C THR A 429 -15.01 4.16 33.29
N ASP A 430 -14.80 4.85 34.41
CA ASP A 430 -14.92 6.30 34.58
C ASP A 430 -16.30 6.87 34.19
N THR A 431 -17.30 5.99 34.08
CA THR A 431 -18.70 6.32 33.79
C THR A 431 -19.64 5.63 34.79
N LYS A 432 -20.94 5.94 34.68
CA LYS A 432 -22.00 5.28 35.47
C LYS A 432 -22.45 3.93 34.89
N TYR A 433 -21.93 3.54 33.73
CA TYR A 433 -22.39 2.37 32.99
C TYR A 433 -21.57 1.13 33.36
N GLU A 434 -22.24 -0.02 33.40
CA GLU A 434 -21.60 -1.32 33.57
C GLU A 434 -20.86 -1.75 32.29
N ALA A 435 -19.89 -2.65 32.43
CA ALA A 435 -19.19 -3.21 31.28
C ALA A 435 -20.19 -3.85 30.30
N LEU A 436 -20.04 -3.55 29.01
CA LEU A 436 -20.92 -3.98 27.93
C LEU A 436 -22.37 -3.44 28.01
N GLU A 437 -22.65 -2.49 28.91
CA GLU A 437 -23.91 -1.76 28.90
C GLU A 437 -23.95 -0.76 27.74
N LEU A 438 -25.10 -0.65 27.09
CA LEU A 438 -25.33 0.34 26.03
C LEU A 438 -25.32 1.74 26.62
N ILE A 439 -24.45 2.61 26.09
CA ILE A 439 -24.43 4.02 26.45
C ILE A 439 -25.41 4.77 25.53
N PRO A 440 -26.52 5.30 26.06
CA PRO A 440 -27.49 6.03 25.26
C PRO A 440 -26.89 7.32 24.68
N GLY A 441 -27.34 7.69 23.49
CA GLY A 441 -27.07 9.01 22.89
C GLY A 441 -25.72 9.18 22.20
N LEU A 442 -24.80 8.21 22.26
CA LEU A 442 -23.49 8.31 21.59
C LEU A 442 -23.52 8.06 20.07
N ASN A 443 -24.63 7.54 19.54
CA ASN A 443 -24.81 7.27 18.12
C ASN A 443 -25.08 8.55 17.30
N ILE A 444 -24.40 9.67 17.55
CA ILE A 444 -24.65 10.96 16.89
C ILE A 444 -23.34 11.67 16.56
N GLY A 445 -23.31 12.37 15.41
CA GLY A 445 -22.20 13.23 15.03
C GLY A 445 -20.89 12.50 14.77
N GLY A 446 -19.82 13.28 14.65
CA GLY A 446 -18.44 12.79 14.56
C GLY A 446 -18.05 12.31 13.17
N PHE A 447 -16.75 12.23 12.92
CA PHE A 447 -16.20 11.80 11.65
C PHE A 447 -15.44 10.48 11.83
N PHE A 448 -15.46 9.60 10.82
CA PHE A 448 -14.54 8.46 10.80
C PHE A 448 -13.10 8.97 10.91
N ASP A 449 -12.29 8.35 11.77
CA ASP A 449 -10.97 8.87 12.12
C ASP A 449 -9.99 8.81 10.94
N ALA A 450 -9.94 7.66 10.27
CA ALA A 450 -9.09 7.46 9.10
C ALA A 450 -9.73 6.56 8.04
N GLY A 451 -9.09 5.44 7.71
CA GLY A 451 -9.55 4.49 6.68
C GLY A 451 -10.50 3.40 7.20
N ASP A 452 -10.61 3.28 8.52
CA ASP A 452 -11.54 2.43 9.22
C ASP A 452 -12.78 3.24 9.67
N PHE A 453 -13.47 2.82 10.73
CA PHE A 453 -14.81 3.32 11.06
C PHE A 453 -14.98 3.75 12.52
N ASP A 454 -13.93 3.75 13.33
CA ASP A 454 -14.01 4.30 14.68
C ASP A 454 -14.10 5.85 14.66
N ILE A 455 -14.35 6.42 15.84
CA ILE A 455 -14.26 7.85 16.10
C ILE A 455 -13.23 8.02 17.19
N GLU A 456 -12.05 8.52 16.86
CA GLU A 456 -11.06 8.91 17.86
C GLU A 456 -11.37 10.33 18.34
N THR A 457 -11.67 10.48 19.63
CA THR A 457 -12.18 11.75 20.18
C THR A 457 -11.17 12.88 20.05
N GLY A 458 -9.86 12.62 20.23
CA GLY A 458 -8.81 13.62 20.06
C GLY A 458 -8.76 14.20 18.64
N SER A 459 -8.95 13.34 17.64
CA SER A 459 -8.96 13.67 16.22
C SER A 459 -10.24 14.38 15.83
N ASN A 460 -11.40 13.94 16.32
CA ASN A 460 -12.66 14.68 16.14
C ASN A 460 -12.60 16.09 16.77
N ILE A 461 -12.00 16.24 17.97
CA ILE A 461 -11.73 17.56 18.57
C ILE A 461 -10.86 18.41 17.64
N SER A 462 -9.79 17.83 17.09
CA SER A 462 -8.91 18.53 16.14
C SER A 462 -9.67 18.98 14.90
N VAL A 463 -10.51 18.14 14.31
CA VAL A 463 -11.36 18.48 13.15
C VAL A 463 -12.27 19.66 13.49
N VAL A 464 -13.04 19.57 14.57
CA VAL A 464 -13.98 20.63 14.99
C VAL A 464 -13.23 21.94 15.24
N GLN A 465 -12.12 21.91 15.98
CA GLN A 465 -11.33 23.11 16.25
C GLN A 465 -10.77 23.75 14.98
N ASN A 466 -10.30 22.95 14.03
CA ASN A 466 -9.81 23.47 12.74
C ASN A 466 -10.95 24.08 11.91
N LEU A 467 -12.12 23.45 11.85
CA LEU A 467 -13.28 24.00 11.15
C LEU A 467 -13.77 25.31 11.78
N VAL A 468 -13.82 25.39 13.11
CA VAL A 468 -14.15 26.63 13.84
C VAL A 468 -13.14 27.72 13.51
N ARG A 469 -11.83 27.42 13.54
CA ARG A 469 -10.79 28.40 13.15
C ARG A 469 -10.96 28.85 11.70
N ILE A 470 -11.28 27.94 10.78
CA ILE A 470 -11.54 28.29 9.38
C ILE A 470 -12.72 29.26 9.29
N TRP A 471 -13.80 29.00 10.01
CA TRP A 471 -14.96 29.89 10.06
C TRP A 471 -14.61 31.25 10.64
N GLU A 472 -13.94 31.31 11.79
CA GLU A 472 -13.61 32.57 12.47
C GLU A 472 -12.67 33.45 11.64
N ASN A 473 -11.70 32.85 10.95
CA ASN A 473 -10.68 33.58 10.18
C ASN A 473 -11.15 33.95 8.77
N PHE A 474 -11.88 33.06 8.09
CA PHE A 474 -12.15 33.19 6.65
C PHE A 474 -13.62 33.25 6.28
N LYS A 475 -14.54 32.78 7.15
CA LYS A 475 -15.99 32.74 6.92
C LYS A 475 -16.38 32.26 5.51
N PRO A 476 -15.92 31.06 5.08
CA PRO A 476 -16.24 30.59 3.75
C PRO A 476 -17.76 30.41 3.60
N LEU A 477 -18.32 30.89 2.49
CA LEU A 477 -19.75 30.87 2.19
C LEU A 477 -20.13 29.75 1.21
N ARG A 478 -19.25 28.74 1.06
CA ARG A 478 -19.52 27.60 0.19
C ARG A 478 -20.68 26.79 0.75
N ASP A 479 -21.62 26.47 -0.13
CA ASP A 479 -22.85 25.73 0.16
C ASP A 479 -23.08 24.77 -1.01
N LYS A 480 -22.76 23.50 -0.79
CA LYS A 480 -22.81 22.40 -1.76
C LYS A 480 -23.38 21.13 -1.18
N THR A 481 -23.61 21.06 0.13
CA THR A 481 -24.04 19.85 0.83
C THR A 481 -25.27 20.15 1.68
N PHE A 482 -26.29 19.29 1.57
CA PHE A 482 -27.44 19.31 2.47
C PHE A 482 -27.18 18.33 3.60
N VAL A 483 -27.13 18.80 4.84
CA VAL A 483 -27.01 17.96 6.04
C VAL A 483 -28.27 18.12 6.88
N ASN A 484 -28.92 17.01 7.22
CA ASN A 484 -30.01 16.97 8.17
C ASN A 484 -29.68 16.01 9.31
N GLN A 485 -29.30 16.56 10.47
CA GLN A 485 -28.92 15.80 11.66
C GLN A 485 -30.08 14.96 12.21
N GLU A 486 -31.30 15.49 12.19
CA GLU A 486 -32.50 14.81 12.69
C GLU A 486 -32.85 13.59 11.83
N GLN A 487 -32.80 13.76 10.51
CA GLN A 487 -33.03 12.68 9.55
C GLN A 487 -31.82 11.77 9.36
N ARG A 488 -30.68 12.11 9.96
CA ARG A 488 -29.39 11.43 9.76
C ARG A 488 -29.06 11.27 8.29
N TYR A 489 -29.16 12.36 7.54
CA TYR A 489 -29.09 12.32 6.08
C TYR A 489 -28.17 13.39 5.52
N VAL A 490 -27.37 13.01 4.52
CA VAL A 490 -26.51 13.91 3.77
C VAL A 490 -26.74 13.68 2.27
N GLU A 491 -26.98 14.76 1.52
CA GLU A 491 -27.00 14.75 0.05
C GLU A 491 -25.94 15.72 -0.48
N LEU A 492 -24.93 15.16 -1.14
CA LEU A 492 -23.89 15.93 -1.82
C LEU A 492 -24.47 16.66 -3.04
N HIS A 493 -23.84 17.76 -3.44
CA HIS A 493 -24.24 18.63 -4.55
C HIS A 493 -25.63 19.27 -4.41
N ARG A 494 -26.15 19.33 -3.19
CA ARG A 494 -27.46 19.91 -2.89
C ARG A 494 -27.30 21.08 -1.91
N PRO A 495 -27.27 22.34 -2.39
CA PRO A 495 -27.22 23.48 -1.49
C PRO A 495 -28.52 23.65 -0.71
N ASP A 496 -28.43 24.21 0.49
CA ASP A 496 -29.58 24.43 1.39
C ASP A 496 -29.63 25.82 2.02
N GLY A 497 -28.69 26.70 1.65
CA GLY A 497 -28.58 28.06 2.14
C GLY A 497 -27.69 28.20 3.38
N ILE A 498 -27.13 27.10 3.90
CA ILE A 498 -26.24 27.09 5.07
C ILE A 498 -24.82 26.78 4.60
N PRO A 499 -23.81 27.62 4.91
CA PRO A 499 -22.43 27.30 4.60
C PRO A 499 -22.01 25.92 5.13
N ASP A 500 -21.46 25.08 4.26
CA ASP A 500 -21.14 23.66 4.54
C ASP A 500 -20.30 23.52 5.82
N VAL A 501 -19.34 24.43 6.03
CA VAL A 501 -18.45 24.42 7.20
C VAL A 501 -19.21 24.52 8.53
N LEU A 502 -20.33 25.24 8.57
CA LEU A 502 -21.16 25.34 9.79
C LEU A 502 -21.86 24.02 10.09
N GLN A 503 -22.36 23.36 9.05
CA GLN A 503 -22.99 22.04 9.16
C GLN A 503 -21.96 20.99 9.62
N PHE A 504 -20.71 21.08 9.17
CA PHE A 504 -19.62 20.19 9.61
C PHE A 504 -19.21 20.45 11.07
N ILE A 505 -19.15 21.72 11.49
CA ILE A 505 -18.91 22.09 12.89
C ILE A 505 -20.01 21.51 13.79
N GLU A 506 -21.28 21.71 13.41
CA GLU A 506 -22.42 21.13 14.13
C GLU A 506 -22.27 19.62 14.27
N HIS A 507 -22.03 18.91 13.17
CA HIS A 507 -21.92 17.46 13.18
C HIS A 507 -20.82 16.93 14.09
N GLY A 508 -19.60 17.48 14.01
CA GLY A 508 -18.51 17.07 14.89
C GLY A 508 -18.79 17.42 16.36
N THR A 509 -19.40 18.58 16.60
CA THR A 509 -19.74 19.06 17.96
C THR A 509 -20.81 18.20 18.63
N LEU A 510 -21.81 17.73 17.88
CA LEU A 510 -22.86 16.87 18.41
C LEU A 510 -22.30 15.62 19.09
N ASN A 511 -21.26 15.01 18.50
CA ASN A 511 -20.60 13.86 19.11
C ASN A 511 -19.90 14.23 20.42
N LEU A 512 -19.15 15.33 20.44
CA LEU A 512 -18.44 15.80 21.64
C LEU A 512 -19.42 16.12 22.78
N VAL A 513 -20.52 16.84 22.47
CA VAL A 513 -21.56 17.15 23.46
C VAL A 513 -22.21 15.86 23.97
N ALA A 514 -22.53 14.91 23.08
CA ALA A 514 -23.11 13.64 23.49
C ALA A 514 -22.19 12.86 24.45
N GLN A 515 -20.87 12.87 24.21
CA GLN A 515 -19.92 12.27 25.15
C GLN A 515 -19.95 13.00 26.50
N ALA A 516 -19.79 14.32 26.52
CA ALA A 516 -19.80 15.11 27.75
C ALA A 516 -21.10 14.93 28.57
N GLU A 517 -22.26 14.86 27.91
CA GLU A 517 -23.56 14.71 28.58
C GLU A 517 -23.81 13.29 29.10
N ASN A 518 -23.43 12.26 28.33
CA ASN A 518 -23.77 10.88 28.67
C ASN A 518 -22.71 10.21 29.55
N ILE A 519 -21.42 10.49 29.32
CA ILE A 519 -20.31 9.87 30.05
C ILE A 519 -19.49 10.85 30.89
N GLY A 520 -19.77 12.15 30.82
CA GLY A 520 -19.19 13.17 31.73
C GLY A 520 -17.83 13.71 31.32
N HIS A 521 -17.26 13.21 30.23
CA HIS A 521 -15.96 13.61 29.68
C HIS A 521 -15.89 13.25 28.19
N MET A 522 -14.80 13.66 27.54
CA MET A 522 -14.43 13.24 26.20
C MET A 522 -13.58 11.98 26.35
N ALA A 523 -14.05 10.84 25.84
CA ALA A 523 -13.44 9.51 26.01
C ALA A 523 -12.20 9.31 25.13
#